data_AF-A0A969CZV0-F1
#
_entry.id   AF-A0A969CZV0-F1
#
_cell.length_a   1.000
_cell.length_b   1.000
_cell.length_c   1.000
_cell.angle_alpha   90.00
_cell.angle_beta   90.00
_cell.angle_gamma   90.00
#
_symmetry.space_group_name_H-M   'P 1'
#
loop_
_entity.id
_entity.type
_entity.pdbx_description
1 polymer ?
#
loop_
_entity_poly.entity_id
_entity_poly.type
_entity_poly.pdbx_seq_one_letter_code
_entity_poly.pdbx_strand_id
1 'polypeptide(L)'
;MMKQKGIDPKTKKLYGKGGVFGNKYDSDMQVGIDRYTPILSMAISPQDKIYTWYANGTVSTGSSNDLDRDEKPVPFKLPPNRLLTDIRAIGISGSDSKVYVWYNDGALSIGGSRDLGLYRKVEWDKDGNLKQKVKLPSGKSMLNVVGIDIAKSNDHVYIWYDDGTVSSGTSLDFTYYFTGKTYSVPPGSGQTRYNIRDIGIAANDHVYAWFGNGKASSGTSTDLDQYIEPYAYSLPPQGRSGGPDDRERWFDDITLQHLLDHQAGFQRDGDQDGAMTMFNVSESALTYEQVHRHFLRTRPLRWAPGKGSSYSNHGFGLWTLIFEAATGDTYRNYAVNKYLKPMDLNGPVRPQTANNDSKDSIAHELVNGKVKPLPFKDSGLGLAAGGWTASATSLVKIMDKLDGAYTEKELMDMGWGRETRGKLHHNGLTGGGAAYVVMYPAGYKSVDGSDLSDVHIAIAANIATDTQALENLASQIALAVPKASISGNYDIWKGKPIN
;
A
#
# COMPACT_ATOMS: atom_id res chain seq x y z
N MET A 1 -24.04 -4.95 9.18
CA MET A 1 -23.91 -3.50 9.48
C MET A 1 -24.56 -2.63 8.41
N MET A 2 -24.03 -2.55 7.18
CA MET A 2 -24.56 -1.61 6.16
C MET A 2 -26.05 -1.79 5.86
N LYS A 3 -26.51 -3.04 5.60
CA LYS A 3 -27.94 -3.36 5.44
C LYS A 3 -28.81 -2.85 6.60
N GLN A 4 -28.37 -3.05 7.84
CA GLN A 4 -29.11 -2.62 9.05
C GLN A 4 -29.21 -1.11 9.18
N LYS A 5 -28.25 -0.36 8.62
CA LYS A 5 -28.22 1.10 8.65
C LYS A 5 -28.73 1.74 7.35
N GLY A 6 -29.23 0.95 6.40
CA GLY A 6 -29.64 1.45 5.09
C GLY A 6 -28.50 2.11 4.29
N ILE A 7 -27.26 1.69 4.52
CA ILE A 7 -26.08 2.21 3.82
C ILE A 7 -25.91 1.41 2.53
N ASP A 8 -26.01 2.07 1.38
CA ASP A 8 -25.59 1.54 0.10
C ASP A 8 -24.09 1.83 -0.12
N PRO A 9 -23.21 0.80 -0.15
CA PRO A 9 -21.77 1.02 -0.28
C PRO A 9 -21.37 1.68 -1.61
N LYS A 10 -22.18 1.54 -2.67
CA LYS A 10 -21.88 2.10 -3.99
C LYS A 10 -22.01 3.62 -4.03
N THR A 11 -22.91 4.16 -3.23
CA THR A 11 -23.20 5.61 -3.18
C THR A 11 -22.64 6.27 -1.93
N LYS A 12 -22.41 5.52 -0.84
CA LYS A 12 -21.85 6.07 0.39
C LYS A 12 -20.38 6.43 0.20
N LYS A 13 -20.09 7.73 0.18
CA LYS A 13 -18.73 8.28 0.15
C LYS A 13 -17.97 8.01 1.45
N LEU A 14 -16.65 7.95 1.34
CA LEU A 14 -15.74 7.77 2.48
C LEU A 14 -15.46 9.10 3.19
N TYR A 15 -15.05 10.11 2.42
CA TYR A 15 -14.72 11.46 2.90
C TYR A 15 -15.73 12.51 2.40
N GLY A 16 -15.51 13.76 2.80
CA GLY A 16 -16.27 14.91 2.36
C GLY A 16 -17.69 14.96 2.94
N LYS A 17 -18.45 15.95 2.49
CA LYS A 17 -19.82 16.19 2.97
C LYS A 17 -20.71 14.95 2.76
N GLY A 18 -21.22 14.38 3.85
CA GLY A 18 -22.07 13.20 3.81
C GLY A 18 -21.31 11.86 3.71
N GLY A 19 -19.98 11.88 3.63
CA GLY A 19 -19.13 10.70 3.76
C GLY A 19 -19.13 10.12 5.17
N VAL A 20 -18.62 8.90 5.34
CA VAL A 20 -18.53 8.25 6.67
C VAL A 20 -17.63 9.03 7.63
N PHE A 21 -16.51 9.55 7.14
CA PHE A 21 -15.58 10.33 7.96
C PHE A 21 -15.84 11.85 7.91
N GLY A 22 -16.81 12.29 7.10
CA GLY A 22 -17.01 13.70 6.85
C GLY A 22 -15.71 14.37 6.41
N ASN A 23 -15.44 15.54 7.00
CA ASN A 23 -14.29 16.38 6.71
C ASN A 23 -13.10 16.15 7.68
N LYS A 24 -13.14 15.08 8.48
CA LYS A 24 -12.17 14.82 9.55
C LYS A 24 -10.72 14.79 9.06
N TYR A 25 -10.51 14.38 7.81
CA TYR A 25 -9.18 14.14 7.24
C TYR A 25 -8.79 15.14 6.15
N ASP A 26 -9.56 16.21 5.95
CA ASP A 26 -9.34 17.17 4.86
C ASP A 26 -7.95 17.81 4.90
N SER A 27 -7.46 18.19 6.09
CA SER A 27 -6.11 18.75 6.23
C SER A 27 -5.02 17.75 5.84
N ASP A 28 -5.24 16.47 6.08
CA ASP A 28 -4.25 15.41 5.83
C ASP A 28 -4.22 15.04 4.35
N MET A 29 -5.39 15.00 3.72
CA MET A 29 -5.53 14.88 2.27
C MET A 29 -4.90 16.08 1.56
N GLN A 30 -5.15 17.30 2.04
CA GLN A 30 -4.59 18.52 1.43
C GLN A 30 -3.06 18.51 1.45
N VAL A 31 -2.42 18.07 2.54
CA VAL A 31 -0.95 17.92 2.58
C VAL A 31 -0.45 16.94 1.52
N GLY A 32 -1.12 15.80 1.35
CA GLY A 32 -0.76 14.82 0.30
C GLY A 32 -0.99 15.35 -1.11
N ILE A 33 -2.13 16.01 -1.34
CA ILE A 33 -2.48 16.69 -2.60
C ILE A 33 -1.40 17.71 -2.94
N ASP A 34 -1.12 18.63 -2.01
CA ASP A 34 -0.12 19.69 -2.14
C ASP A 34 1.28 19.10 -2.33
N ARG A 35 1.54 17.86 -1.92
CA ARG A 35 2.82 17.22 -2.20
C ARG A 35 2.88 16.68 -3.62
N TYR A 36 1.88 15.91 -4.04
CA TYR A 36 1.92 15.10 -5.26
C TYR A 36 1.23 15.73 -6.49
N THR A 37 0.65 16.93 -6.33
CA THR A 37 -0.09 17.64 -7.38
C THR A 37 0.15 19.15 -7.29
N PRO A 38 0.35 19.87 -8.41
CA PRO A 38 0.42 19.35 -9.78
C PRO A 38 1.79 18.79 -10.19
N ILE A 39 2.83 19.00 -9.38
CA ILE A 39 4.19 18.55 -9.68
C ILE A 39 4.35 17.07 -9.30
N LEU A 40 4.87 16.27 -10.22
CA LEU A 40 5.29 14.89 -9.97
C LEU A 40 6.73 14.83 -9.45
N SER A 41 7.63 15.58 -10.09
CA SER A 41 9.05 15.64 -9.73
C SER A 41 9.73 16.85 -10.38
N MET A 42 10.89 17.23 -9.86
CA MET A 42 11.73 18.32 -10.31
C MET A 42 13.19 17.90 -10.31
N ALA A 43 13.99 18.42 -11.24
CA ALA A 43 15.42 18.19 -11.28
C ALA A 43 16.16 19.42 -11.80
N ILE A 44 17.40 19.63 -11.33
CA ILE A 44 18.25 20.71 -11.80
C ILE A 44 19.26 20.17 -12.81
N SER A 45 19.41 20.84 -13.95
CA SER A 45 20.40 20.45 -14.97
C SER A 45 21.80 20.99 -14.64
N PRO A 46 22.86 20.56 -15.35
CA PRO A 46 24.21 21.11 -15.16
C PRO A 46 24.35 22.61 -15.51
N GLN A 47 23.31 23.21 -16.11
CA GLN A 47 23.24 24.64 -16.42
C GLN A 47 22.29 25.38 -15.46
N ASP A 48 21.97 24.76 -14.31
CA ASP A 48 21.06 25.27 -13.29
C ASP A 48 19.65 25.58 -13.81
N LYS A 49 19.23 24.92 -14.90
CA LYS A 49 17.85 24.95 -15.38
C LYS A 49 17.01 23.94 -14.62
N ILE A 50 15.83 24.35 -14.21
CA ILE A 50 14.92 23.50 -13.44
C ILE A 50 13.89 22.89 -14.36
N TYR A 51 13.93 21.58 -14.46
CA TYR A 51 12.91 20.78 -15.15
C TYR A 51 11.84 20.39 -14.14
N THR A 52 10.58 20.64 -14.49
CA THR A 52 9.43 20.29 -13.64
C THR A 52 8.47 19.42 -14.42
N TRP A 53 8.29 18.17 -14.00
CA TRP A 53 7.33 17.23 -14.60
C TRP A 53 6.00 17.29 -13.86
N TYR A 54 4.90 17.43 -14.58
CA TYR A 54 3.56 17.65 -14.05
C TYR A 54 2.66 16.41 -14.19
N ALA A 55 1.66 16.32 -13.32
CA ALA A 55 0.69 15.23 -13.25
C ALA A 55 -0.21 15.10 -14.50
N ASN A 56 -0.22 16.11 -15.37
CA ASN A 56 -0.91 16.11 -16.67
C ASN A 56 -0.03 15.58 -17.83
N GLY A 57 1.16 15.06 -17.56
CA GLY A 57 2.06 14.50 -18.58
C GLY A 57 2.87 15.55 -19.36
N THR A 58 3.04 16.75 -18.81
CA THR A 58 3.88 17.80 -19.39
C THR A 58 5.12 18.09 -18.54
N VAL A 59 6.14 18.73 -19.13
CA VAL A 59 7.37 19.19 -18.49
C VAL A 59 7.65 20.65 -18.89
N SER A 60 8.02 21.49 -17.95
CA SER A 60 8.50 22.87 -18.21
C SER A 60 9.97 23.02 -17.86
N THR A 61 10.57 24.15 -18.25
CA THR A 61 11.92 24.52 -17.84
C THR A 61 11.95 25.96 -17.33
N GLY A 62 12.64 26.23 -16.22
CA GLY A 62 12.74 27.56 -15.66
C GLY A 62 13.78 27.69 -14.54
N SER A 63 13.50 28.54 -13.55
CA SER A 63 14.32 28.78 -12.35
C SER A 63 13.61 28.32 -11.07
N SER A 64 14.29 28.44 -9.93
CA SER A 64 13.78 27.98 -8.63
C SER A 64 12.55 28.72 -8.12
N ASN A 65 12.30 29.94 -8.59
CA ASN A 65 11.15 30.77 -8.27
C ASN A 65 10.13 30.91 -9.43
N ASP A 66 10.48 30.51 -10.65
CA ASP A 66 9.65 30.63 -11.85
C ASP A 66 9.85 29.40 -12.74
N LEU A 67 8.98 28.39 -12.56
CA LEU A 67 9.19 27.03 -13.07
C LEU A 67 9.00 26.90 -14.60
N ASP A 68 8.49 27.92 -15.27
CA ASP A 68 8.26 27.92 -16.71
C ASP A 68 8.84 29.18 -17.41
N ARG A 69 9.83 29.81 -16.75
CA ARG A 69 10.57 30.97 -17.24
C ARG A 69 11.19 30.76 -18.62
N ASP A 70 11.79 29.59 -18.84
CA ASP A 70 12.59 29.31 -20.04
C ASP A 70 11.77 28.56 -21.11
N GLU A 71 10.91 27.64 -20.69
CA GLU A 71 10.01 26.90 -21.58
C GLU A 71 8.69 26.55 -20.88
N LYS A 72 7.57 26.84 -21.55
CA LYS A 72 6.21 26.50 -21.10
C LYS A 72 5.99 24.97 -21.10
N PRO A 73 5.02 24.45 -20.34
CA PRO A 73 4.79 23.01 -20.26
C PRO A 73 4.56 22.36 -21.64
N VAL A 74 5.38 21.36 -21.98
CA VAL A 74 5.29 20.56 -23.21
C VAL A 74 5.16 19.07 -22.88
N PRO A 75 4.51 18.23 -23.71
CA PRO A 75 4.34 16.81 -23.40
C PRO A 75 5.66 16.04 -23.22
N PHE A 76 5.66 15.06 -22.31
CA PHE A 76 6.71 14.05 -22.19
C PHE A 76 6.14 12.64 -22.28
N LYS A 77 7.03 11.67 -22.51
CA LYS A 77 6.69 10.25 -22.64
C LYS A 77 7.31 9.42 -21.53
N LEU A 78 6.51 8.52 -20.96
CA LEU A 78 6.94 7.46 -20.05
C LEU A 78 7.42 6.22 -20.81
N PRO A 79 8.33 5.40 -20.23
CA PRO A 79 8.58 4.07 -20.76
C PRO A 79 7.28 3.22 -20.72
N PRO A 80 7.19 2.16 -21.56
CA PRO A 80 6.01 1.30 -21.59
C PRO A 80 5.66 0.73 -20.22
N ASN A 81 4.36 0.52 -19.97
CA ASN A 81 3.82 -0.06 -18.74
C ASN A 81 4.12 0.74 -17.46
N ARG A 82 4.37 2.05 -17.57
CA ARG A 82 4.48 2.96 -16.43
C ARG A 82 3.34 3.97 -16.40
N LEU A 83 2.86 4.25 -15.21
CA LEU A 83 1.92 5.34 -14.92
C LEU A 83 2.68 6.56 -14.40
N LEU A 84 2.12 7.75 -14.57
CA LEU A 84 2.66 8.99 -14.00
C LEU A 84 2.78 8.90 -12.46
N THR A 85 1.85 8.20 -11.83
CA THR A 85 1.84 7.92 -10.38
C THR A 85 2.92 6.93 -9.94
N ASP A 86 3.59 6.24 -10.85
CA ASP A 86 4.67 5.32 -10.50
C ASP A 86 6.00 6.05 -10.28
N ILE A 87 6.16 7.27 -10.82
CA ILE A 87 7.37 8.08 -10.63
C ILE A 87 7.47 8.43 -9.14
N ARG A 88 8.66 8.19 -8.56
CA ARG A 88 9.00 8.64 -7.22
C ARG A 88 9.87 9.90 -7.23
N ALA A 89 10.87 9.93 -8.08
CA ALA A 89 11.78 11.07 -8.22
C ALA A 89 12.49 11.02 -9.58
N ILE A 90 12.96 12.17 -10.03
CA ILE A 90 13.73 12.35 -11.27
C ILE A 90 14.97 13.17 -10.93
N GLY A 91 16.12 12.74 -11.44
CA GLY A 91 17.38 13.47 -11.32
C GLY A 91 18.05 13.62 -12.68
N ILE A 92 18.88 14.65 -12.83
CA ILE A 92 19.65 14.89 -14.05
C ILE A 92 21.13 14.76 -13.74
N SER A 93 21.87 13.93 -14.49
CA SER A 93 23.31 13.78 -14.28
C SER A 93 24.10 15.04 -14.63
N GLY A 94 25.16 15.29 -13.87
CA GLY A 94 26.16 16.30 -14.14
C GLY A 94 26.96 16.03 -15.40
N SER A 95 27.43 14.79 -15.56
CA SER A 95 28.41 14.43 -16.61
C SER A 95 27.84 14.33 -18.02
N ASP A 96 26.60 13.85 -18.17
CA ASP A 96 26.03 13.56 -19.49
C ASP A 96 24.59 14.07 -19.69
N SER A 97 24.06 14.85 -18.73
CA SER A 97 22.71 15.45 -18.78
C SER A 97 21.56 14.46 -19.01
N LYS A 98 21.78 13.17 -18.75
CA LYS A 98 20.74 12.14 -18.83
C LYS A 98 19.79 12.28 -17.65
N VAL A 99 18.53 11.95 -17.92
CA VAL A 99 17.44 11.97 -16.95
C VAL A 99 17.29 10.58 -16.36
N TYR A 100 17.48 10.46 -15.05
CA TYR A 100 17.29 9.24 -14.27
C TYR A 100 15.93 9.30 -13.58
N VAL A 101 15.11 8.27 -13.77
CA VAL A 101 13.75 8.21 -13.20
C VAL A 101 13.62 7.01 -12.30
N TRP A 102 13.44 7.27 -11.01
CA TRP A 102 13.21 6.23 -10.00
C TRP A 102 11.71 6.06 -9.74
N TYR A 103 11.27 4.81 -9.67
CA TYR A 103 9.85 4.45 -9.50
C TYR A 103 9.55 3.95 -8.08
N ASN A 104 8.28 3.98 -7.69
CA ASN A 104 7.79 3.53 -6.37
C ASN A 104 8.11 2.05 -6.06
N ASP A 105 8.27 1.21 -7.08
CA ASP A 105 8.65 -0.21 -6.93
C ASP A 105 10.17 -0.44 -6.81
N GLY A 106 10.97 0.62 -6.95
CA GLY A 106 12.43 0.60 -6.92
C GLY A 106 13.10 0.36 -8.27
N ALA A 107 12.35 0.36 -9.37
CA ALA A 107 12.94 0.34 -10.70
C ALA A 107 13.59 1.68 -11.08
N LEU A 108 14.37 1.65 -12.16
CA LEU A 108 15.06 2.79 -12.75
C LEU A 108 14.89 2.77 -14.29
N SER A 109 14.60 3.93 -14.88
CA SER A 109 14.79 4.18 -16.31
C SER A 109 15.73 5.36 -16.54
N ILE A 110 16.31 5.45 -17.73
CA ILE A 110 17.21 6.54 -18.13
C ILE A 110 16.76 7.07 -19.48
N GLY A 111 16.64 8.39 -19.60
CA GLY A 111 16.13 9.03 -20.80
C GLY A 111 16.58 10.48 -20.96
N GLY A 112 15.81 11.23 -21.75
CA GLY A 112 15.87 12.69 -21.82
C GLY A 112 14.65 13.31 -21.17
N SER A 113 14.59 14.64 -21.10
CA SER A 113 13.49 15.35 -20.40
C SER A 113 12.10 15.10 -20.96
N ARG A 114 12.01 14.76 -22.26
CA ARG A 114 10.75 14.50 -22.98
C ARG A 114 10.50 13.03 -23.32
N ASP A 115 11.49 12.15 -23.13
CA ASP A 115 11.33 10.70 -23.25
C ASP A 115 12.13 10.01 -22.14
N LEU A 116 11.43 9.67 -21.06
CA LEU A 116 12.00 9.19 -19.80
C LEU A 116 12.57 7.76 -19.87
N GLY A 117 12.45 7.09 -21.02
CA GLY A 117 12.99 5.75 -21.26
C GLY A 117 13.86 5.67 -22.51
N LEU A 118 14.33 6.81 -23.04
CA LEU A 118 15.06 6.90 -24.30
C LEU A 118 16.33 6.03 -24.35
N TYR A 119 17.11 6.02 -23.27
CA TYR A 119 18.40 5.33 -23.21
C TYR A 119 18.33 3.97 -22.52
N ARG A 120 17.48 3.84 -21.50
CA ARG A 120 17.29 2.61 -20.74
C ARG A 120 15.85 2.52 -20.25
N LYS A 121 15.17 1.43 -20.59
CA LYS A 121 13.83 1.11 -20.10
C LYS A 121 13.91 0.23 -18.84
N VAL A 122 12.79 0.12 -18.14
CA VAL A 122 12.66 -0.85 -17.04
C VAL A 122 12.67 -2.26 -17.62
N GLU A 123 13.46 -3.14 -17.03
CA GLU A 123 13.59 -4.53 -17.46
C GLU A 123 12.97 -5.49 -16.45
N TRP A 124 12.22 -6.46 -16.99
CA TRP A 124 11.52 -7.48 -16.23
C TRP A 124 12.06 -8.85 -16.62
N ASP A 125 12.14 -9.78 -15.68
CA ASP A 125 12.40 -11.18 -15.99
C ASP A 125 11.13 -11.87 -16.52
N LYS A 126 11.28 -13.16 -16.87
CA LYS A 126 10.19 -13.98 -17.42
C LYS A 126 9.04 -14.21 -16.43
N ASP A 127 9.29 -14.04 -15.14
CA ASP A 127 8.35 -14.28 -14.05
C ASP A 127 7.66 -12.96 -13.62
N GLY A 128 7.96 -11.86 -14.32
CA GLY A 128 7.38 -10.54 -14.07
C GLY A 128 8.05 -9.76 -12.94
N ASN A 129 9.21 -10.19 -12.46
CA ASN A 129 9.98 -9.46 -11.44
C ASN A 129 10.94 -8.47 -12.08
N LEU A 130 11.27 -7.40 -11.35
CA LEU A 130 12.30 -6.45 -11.78
C LEU A 130 13.67 -7.12 -11.84
N LYS A 131 14.36 -7.02 -12.99
CA LYS A 131 15.74 -7.54 -13.11
C LYS A 131 16.74 -6.79 -12.24
N GLN A 132 16.50 -5.49 -12.05
CA GLN A 132 17.34 -4.62 -11.22
C GLN A 132 16.43 -3.71 -10.41
N LYS A 133 16.74 -3.60 -9.12
CA LYS A 133 16.05 -2.76 -8.17
C LYS A 133 17.07 -1.97 -7.38
N VAL A 134 16.74 -0.72 -7.06
CA VAL A 134 17.60 0.10 -6.20
C VAL A 134 17.78 -0.57 -4.84
N LYS A 135 19.01 -0.57 -4.36
CA LYS A 135 19.36 -0.95 -2.99
C LYS A 135 19.20 0.27 -2.08
N LEU A 136 18.32 0.14 -1.09
CA LEU A 136 18.03 1.16 -0.07
C LEU A 136 18.71 0.83 1.26
N PRO A 137 18.84 1.82 2.18
CA PRO A 137 19.17 1.55 3.58
C PRO A 137 18.20 0.55 4.21
N SER A 138 18.67 -0.22 5.20
CA SER A 138 17.84 -1.20 5.90
C SER A 138 16.57 -0.56 6.47
N GLY A 139 15.43 -1.23 6.33
CA GLY A 139 14.13 -0.76 6.80
C GLY A 139 13.47 0.33 5.94
N LYS A 140 14.11 0.79 4.85
CA LYS A 140 13.54 1.82 3.97
C LYS A 140 13.01 1.25 2.66
N SER A 141 11.99 1.93 2.13
CA SER A 141 11.44 1.71 0.79
C SER A 141 11.50 3.01 -0.03
N MET A 142 11.27 2.92 -1.34
CA MET A 142 11.10 4.11 -2.18
C MET A 142 9.97 5.02 -1.69
N LEU A 143 8.98 4.47 -0.98
CA LEU A 143 7.84 5.24 -0.49
C LEU A 143 8.19 6.11 0.72
N ASN A 144 9.38 5.95 1.30
CA ASN A 144 9.94 6.84 2.33
C ASN A 144 10.73 8.02 1.72
N VAL A 145 11.04 8.01 0.43
CA VAL A 145 11.91 9.01 -0.21
C VAL A 145 11.18 10.35 -0.44
N VAL A 146 11.64 11.46 0.11
CA VAL A 146 11.00 12.78 -0.12
C VAL A 146 11.62 13.57 -1.27
N GLY A 147 12.82 13.19 -1.72
CA GLY A 147 13.49 13.77 -2.90
C GLY A 147 14.73 12.95 -3.28
N ILE A 148 15.09 12.98 -4.56
CA ILE A 148 16.35 12.41 -5.08
C ILE A 148 16.88 13.36 -6.15
N ASP A 149 18.16 13.71 -6.08
CA ASP A 149 18.85 14.28 -7.24
C ASP A 149 20.31 13.83 -7.29
N ILE A 150 20.93 14.07 -8.44
CA ILE A 150 22.30 13.74 -8.75
C ILE A 150 23.14 15.01 -8.63
N ALA A 151 24.16 15.03 -7.78
CA ALA A 151 25.05 16.18 -7.67
C ALA A 151 25.79 16.42 -9.00
N LYS A 152 25.75 17.64 -9.54
CA LYS A 152 26.35 17.91 -10.85
C LYS A 152 27.88 17.93 -10.82
N SER A 153 28.46 18.09 -9.63
CA SER A 153 29.90 18.14 -9.39
C SER A 153 30.59 16.77 -9.49
N ASN A 154 29.90 15.67 -9.16
CA ASN A 154 30.51 14.35 -9.03
C ASN A 154 29.58 13.16 -9.34
N ASP A 155 28.35 13.41 -9.78
CA ASP A 155 27.30 12.41 -10.03
C ASP A 155 26.91 11.51 -8.83
N HIS A 156 27.23 11.93 -7.60
CA HIS A 156 26.71 11.27 -6.41
C HIS A 156 25.19 11.46 -6.34
N VAL A 157 24.46 10.38 -6.11
CA VAL A 157 23.01 10.43 -5.92
C VAL A 157 22.73 10.69 -4.45
N TYR A 158 21.96 11.73 -4.13
CA TYR A 158 21.51 12.03 -2.77
C TYR A 158 20.03 11.70 -2.64
N ILE A 159 19.66 11.09 -1.51
CA ILE A 159 18.32 10.58 -1.26
C ILE A 159 17.87 11.06 0.11
N TRP A 160 16.84 11.89 0.16
CA TRP A 160 16.24 12.39 1.39
C TRP A 160 15.03 11.54 1.75
N TYR A 161 14.82 11.27 3.04
CA TYR A 161 13.75 10.42 3.54
C TYR A 161 12.79 11.17 4.47
N ASP A 162 11.57 10.67 4.60
CA ASP A 162 10.48 11.21 5.41
C ASP A 162 10.66 11.02 6.93
N ASP A 163 11.70 10.33 7.36
CA ASP A 163 12.14 10.23 8.76
C ASP A 163 13.20 11.28 9.13
N GLY A 164 13.58 12.16 8.19
CA GLY A 164 14.57 13.21 8.43
C GLY A 164 16.01 12.76 8.21
N THR A 165 16.22 11.59 7.60
CA THR A 165 17.57 11.13 7.20
C THR A 165 17.86 11.36 5.72
N VAL A 166 19.14 11.47 5.37
CA VAL A 166 19.66 11.53 4.01
C VAL A 166 20.76 10.48 3.84
N SER A 167 20.80 9.86 2.66
CA SER A 167 21.90 8.99 2.23
C SER A 167 22.50 9.48 0.92
N SER A 168 23.66 8.95 0.57
CA SER A 168 24.24 9.17 -0.75
C SER A 168 24.84 7.89 -1.31
N GLY A 169 24.70 7.70 -2.61
CA GLY A 169 25.22 6.55 -3.32
C GLY A 169 25.22 6.71 -4.83
N THR A 170 24.98 5.61 -5.53
CA THR A 170 24.88 5.54 -6.99
C THR A 170 23.41 5.41 -7.42
N SER A 171 23.14 5.43 -8.74
CA SER A 171 21.77 5.31 -9.27
C SER A 171 21.05 4.00 -8.93
N LEU A 172 21.79 2.94 -8.53
CA LEU A 172 21.23 1.65 -8.12
C LEU A 172 21.60 1.23 -6.69
N ASP A 173 22.53 1.91 -6.02
CA ASP A 173 22.88 1.63 -4.62
C ASP A 173 22.92 2.93 -3.81
N PHE A 174 21.83 3.23 -3.11
CA PHE A 174 21.65 4.43 -2.28
C PHE A 174 22.44 4.41 -0.98
N THR A 175 23.21 3.34 -0.74
CA THR A 175 24.02 3.16 0.47
C THR A 175 25.52 3.29 0.22
N TYR A 176 25.92 3.51 -1.04
CA TYR A 176 27.30 3.34 -1.46
C TYR A 176 28.30 4.32 -0.81
N TYR A 177 27.93 5.60 -0.63
CA TYR A 177 28.82 6.60 -0.05
C TYR A 177 28.56 6.82 1.45
N PHE A 178 27.32 7.06 1.85
CA PHE A 178 26.94 7.14 3.26
C PHE A 178 25.44 6.87 3.47
N THR A 179 25.05 6.54 4.69
CA THR A 179 23.65 6.40 5.11
C THR A 179 23.41 7.08 6.46
N GLY A 180 22.14 7.42 6.74
CA GLY A 180 21.70 7.78 8.08
C GLY A 180 22.15 9.13 8.62
N LYS A 181 22.60 10.07 7.77
CA LYS A 181 22.83 11.45 8.22
C LYS A 181 21.49 12.15 8.43
N THR A 182 21.36 12.99 9.44
CA THR A 182 20.14 13.79 9.65
C THR A 182 20.16 15.04 8.78
N TYR A 183 19.00 15.48 8.30
CA TYR A 183 18.83 16.79 7.68
C TYR A 183 17.75 17.63 8.37
N SER A 184 17.92 18.95 8.39
CA SER A 184 16.91 19.92 8.81
C SER A 184 16.10 20.48 7.62
N VAL A 185 14.84 20.80 7.90
CA VAL A 185 14.00 21.66 7.05
C VAL A 185 13.94 23.06 7.67
N PRO A 186 13.64 24.11 6.89
CA PRO A 186 13.56 25.46 7.42
C PRO A 186 12.65 25.55 8.64
N PRO A 187 13.08 26.22 9.74
CA PRO A 187 12.26 26.38 10.93
C PRO A 187 11.11 27.35 10.65
N GLY A 188 9.94 27.11 11.25
CA GLY A 188 8.78 28.00 11.15
C GLY A 188 7.51 27.37 10.56
N SER A 189 6.48 28.19 10.33
CA SER A 189 5.07 27.79 10.25
C SER A 189 4.63 27.22 8.90
N GLY A 190 5.32 26.22 8.36
CA GLY A 190 4.76 25.49 7.23
C GLY A 190 5.64 24.47 6.51
N GLN A 191 6.96 24.49 6.67
CA GLN A 191 7.85 23.53 6.03
C GLN A 191 8.03 22.29 6.91
N THR A 192 7.79 21.12 6.33
CA THR A 192 7.98 19.83 6.98
C THR A 192 8.55 18.86 5.95
N ARG A 193 9.26 17.82 6.39
CA ARG A 193 9.66 16.73 5.49
C ARG A 193 8.49 16.06 4.76
N TYR A 194 7.28 16.15 5.31
CA TYR A 194 6.08 15.55 4.73
C TYR A 194 5.41 16.39 3.65
N ASN A 195 5.75 17.66 3.51
CA ASN A 195 5.28 18.52 2.41
C ASN A 195 6.39 18.95 1.45
N ILE A 196 7.57 18.33 1.51
CA ILE A 196 8.56 18.43 0.43
C ILE A 196 7.95 17.81 -0.84
N ARG A 197 7.88 18.59 -1.90
CA ARG A 197 7.50 18.16 -3.25
C ARG A 197 8.67 17.46 -3.92
N ASP A 198 9.82 18.11 -3.95
CA ASP A 198 11.06 17.54 -4.46
C ASP A 198 12.29 18.33 -3.98
N ILE A 199 13.47 17.79 -4.24
CA ILE A 199 14.77 18.38 -3.91
C ILE A 199 15.70 18.26 -5.12
N GLY A 200 16.42 19.32 -5.45
CA GLY A 200 17.40 19.37 -6.53
C GLY A 200 18.76 19.89 -6.08
N ILE A 201 19.83 19.50 -6.75
CA ILE A 201 21.20 19.94 -6.47
C ILE A 201 21.72 20.76 -7.66
N ALA A 202 22.06 22.02 -7.44
CA ALA A 202 22.63 22.90 -8.45
C ALA A 202 24.11 22.59 -8.73
N ALA A 203 24.67 23.17 -9.79
CA ALA A 203 26.04 22.97 -10.22
C ALA A 203 27.10 23.40 -9.19
N ASN A 204 26.72 24.30 -8.28
CA ASN A 204 27.53 24.74 -7.14
C ASN A 204 27.28 23.93 -5.85
N ASP A 205 26.64 22.77 -5.97
CA ASP A 205 26.23 21.89 -4.86
C ASP A 205 25.22 22.51 -3.87
N HIS A 206 24.62 23.66 -4.20
CA HIS A 206 23.50 24.18 -3.43
C HIS A 206 22.29 23.26 -3.63
N VAL A 207 21.70 22.86 -2.51
CA VAL A 207 20.48 22.06 -2.49
C VAL A 207 19.30 23.00 -2.49
N TYR A 208 18.31 22.74 -3.33
CA TYR A 208 17.04 23.46 -3.38
C TYR A 208 15.92 22.50 -3.01
N ALA A 209 15.06 22.89 -2.07
CA ALA A 209 13.89 22.11 -1.68
C ALA A 209 12.62 22.90 -2.03
N TRP A 210 11.69 22.26 -2.73
CA TRP A 210 10.36 22.83 -3.03
C TRP A 210 9.31 22.20 -2.13
N PHE A 211 8.42 23.03 -1.60
CA PHE A 211 7.37 22.62 -0.66
C PHE A 211 5.97 22.76 -1.25
N GLY A 212 5.03 21.98 -0.71
CA GLY A 212 3.64 21.91 -1.14
C GLY A 212 2.91 23.25 -1.05
N ASN A 213 3.29 24.06 -0.07
CA ASN A 213 2.72 25.38 0.24
C ASN A 213 3.22 26.52 -0.68
N GLY A 214 3.87 26.21 -1.80
CA GLY A 214 4.35 27.22 -2.76
C GLY A 214 5.62 27.95 -2.35
N LYS A 215 6.36 27.42 -1.35
CA LYS A 215 7.66 27.94 -0.94
C LYS A 215 8.81 27.04 -1.40
N ALA A 216 9.97 27.63 -1.62
CA ALA A 216 11.23 26.94 -1.85
C ALA A 216 12.29 27.49 -0.89
N SER A 217 13.32 26.72 -0.58
CA SER A 217 14.50 27.16 0.18
C SER A 217 15.78 26.65 -0.49
N SER A 218 16.93 27.14 -0.04
CA SER A 218 18.20 26.57 -0.47
C SER A 218 19.21 26.46 0.66
N GLY A 219 20.00 25.39 0.63
CA GLY A 219 21.00 25.11 1.65
C GLY A 219 21.93 23.96 1.23
N THR A 220 22.30 23.11 2.18
CA THR A 220 23.12 21.92 1.95
C THR A 220 22.30 20.63 2.02
N SER A 221 22.93 19.48 1.76
CA SER A 221 22.25 18.18 1.86
C SER A 221 21.75 17.83 3.27
N THR A 222 22.27 18.49 4.30
CA THR A 222 21.89 18.30 5.71
C THR A 222 21.20 19.50 6.35
N ASP A 223 21.13 20.64 5.66
CA ASP A 223 20.50 21.86 6.17
C ASP A 223 19.83 22.65 5.04
N LEU A 224 18.53 22.48 4.85
CA LEU A 224 17.83 22.85 3.60
C LEU A 224 17.54 24.36 3.42
N ASP A 225 17.90 25.20 4.39
CA ASP A 225 17.77 26.67 4.32
C ASP A 225 19.06 27.43 4.67
N GLN A 226 20.20 26.74 4.77
CA GLN A 226 21.48 27.35 5.14
C GLN A 226 21.87 28.56 4.27
N TYR A 227 21.46 28.59 2.99
CA TYR A 227 21.84 29.63 2.05
C TYR A 227 20.71 30.62 1.73
N ILE A 228 19.46 30.15 1.66
CA ILE A 228 18.30 30.97 1.30
C ILE A 228 17.10 30.52 2.14
N GLU A 229 16.60 31.43 2.97
CA GLU A 229 15.34 31.28 3.71
C GLU A 229 14.14 31.04 2.77
N PRO A 230 13.01 30.48 3.26
CA PRO A 230 11.84 30.19 2.43
C PRO A 230 11.33 31.38 1.59
N TYR A 231 11.40 31.26 0.27
CA TYR A 231 10.88 32.22 -0.71
C TYR A 231 9.74 31.62 -1.54
N ALA A 232 8.91 32.46 -2.17
CA ALA A 232 7.82 31.98 -3.00
C ALA A 232 8.31 31.52 -4.38
N TYR A 233 7.70 30.46 -4.91
CA TYR A 233 7.84 30.09 -6.32
C TYR A 233 6.48 30.09 -7.02
N SER A 234 6.50 30.28 -8.33
CA SER A 234 5.30 30.32 -9.17
C SER A 234 5.21 29.06 -10.03
N LEU A 235 3.97 28.58 -10.21
CA LEU A 235 3.65 27.45 -11.09
C LEU A 235 3.04 28.00 -12.39
N PRO A 236 3.29 27.36 -13.55
CA PRO A 236 2.55 27.66 -14.77
C PRO A 236 1.04 27.49 -14.55
N PRO A 237 0.18 28.40 -15.05
CA PRO A 237 -1.28 28.23 -15.00
C PRO A 237 -1.74 26.90 -15.63
N GLN A 238 -1.05 26.48 -16.70
CA GLN A 238 -1.31 25.25 -17.45
C GLN A 238 -0.93 23.97 -16.68
N GLY A 239 -0.10 24.09 -15.63
CA GLY A 239 0.20 22.99 -14.73
C GLY A 239 -0.91 22.74 -13.69
N ARG A 240 -1.83 23.70 -13.46
CA ARG A 240 -2.72 23.70 -12.29
C ARG A 240 -4.10 23.06 -12.49
N SER A 241 -4.53 22.67 -13.70
CA SER A 241 -5.88 22.09 -13.89
C SER A 241 -6.07 21.40 -15.25
N GLY A 242 -7.04 20.47 -15.32
CA GLY A 242 -7.78 20.20 -16.56
C GLY A 242 -7.78 18.78 -17.12
N GLY A 243 -7.22 17.78 -16.44
CA GLY A 243 -7.35 16.37 -16.84
C GLY A 243 -8.52 15.66 -16.16
N PRO A 244 -9.02 14.53 -16.69
CA PRO A 244 -9.89 13.59 -15.96
C PRO A 244 -9.26 13.04 -14.65
N ASP A 245 -8.02 13.43 -14.36
CA ASP A 245 -7.18 13.05 -13.23
C ASP A 245 -6.99 14.19 -12.20
N ASP A 246 -8.03 15.01 -11.94
CA ASP A 246 -8.00 16.00 -10.85
C ASP A 246 -7.89 15.29 -9.49
N ARG A 247 -6.64 15.10 -9.03
CA ARG A 247 -6.30 14.39 -7.80
C ARG A 247 -6.86 15.05 -6.54
N GLU A 248 -7.17 16.36 -6.60
CA GLU A 248 -7.87 17.04 -5.51
C GLU A 248 -9.25 16.45 -5.27
N ARG A 249 -9.95 16.04 -6.32
CA ARG A 249 -11.32 15.51 -6.26
C ARG A 249 -11.40 14.00 -6.08
N TRP A 250 -10.31 13.28 -6.37
CA TRP A 250 -10.32 11.83 -6.30
C TRP A 250 -10.66 11.30 -4.91
N PHE A 251 -10.23 11.98 -3.85
CA PHE A 251 -10.58 11.59 -2.48
C PHE A 251 -12.10 11.70 -2.22
N ASP A 252 -12.73 12.78 -2.69
CA ASP A 252 -14.19 12.99 -2.58
C ASP A 252 -14.99 11.90 -3.32
N ASP A 253 -14.37 11.27 -4.32
CA ASP A 253 -15.01 10.25 -5.12
C ASP A 253 -14.98 8.83 -4.54
N ILE A 254 -14.15 8.58 -3.53
CA ILE A 254 -14.03 7.26 -2.91
C ILE A 254 -15.33 6.87 -2.21
N THR A 255 -15.85 5.68 -2.52
CA THR A 255 -17.03 5.07 -1.90
C THR A 255 -16.62 3.89 -1.04
N LEU A 256 -17.52 3.41 -0.18
CA LEU A 256 -17.28 2.18 0.57
C LEU A 256 -17.12 0.96 -0.36
N GLN A 257 -17.84 0.91 -1.48
CA GLN A 257 -17.69 -0.15 -2.47
C GLN A 257 -16.28 -0.16 -3.07
N HIS A 258 -15.70 1.01 -3.35
CA HIS A 258 -14.32 1.09 -3.84
C HIS A 258 -13.30 0.50 -2.85
N LEU A 259 -13.57 0.50 -1.54
CA LEU A 259 -12.71 -0.18 -0.57
C LEU A 259 -12.85 -1.70 -0.64
N LEU A 260 -14.08 -2.21 -0.71
CA LEU A 260 -14.38 -3.64 -0.80
C LEU A 260 -13.79 -4.26 -2.08
N ASP A 261 -13.85 -3.53 -3.19
CA ASP A 261 -13.40 -4.02 -4.50
C ASP A 261 -11.91 -3.75 -4.76
N HIS A 262 -11.19 -3.18 -3.79
CA HIS A 262 -9.81 -2.70 -3.95
C HIS A 262 -9.63 -1.71 -5.11
N GLN A 263 -10.64 -0.86 -5.34
CA GLN A 263 -10.71 0.10 -6.45
C GLN A 263 -10.59 1.57 -6.00
N ALA A 264 -10.30 1.84 -4.73
CA ALA A 264 -10.17 3.22 -4.22
C ALA A 264 -8.93 3.98 -4.74
N GLY A 265 -8.01 3.29 -5.43
CA GLY A 265 -6.74 3.88 -5.87
C GLY A 265 -5.67 3.91 -4.78
N PHE A 266 -5.94 3.39 -3.58
CA PHE A 266 -4.94 3.28 -2.52
C PHE A 266 -3.79 2.34 -2.89
N GLN A 267 -2.61 2.67 -2.36
CA GLN A 267 -1.50 1.72 -2.30
C GLN A 267 -1.80 0.56 -1.35
N ARG A 268 -0.97 -0.49 -1.42
CA ARG A 268 -1.21 -1.75 -0.73
C ARG A 268 -1.31 -1.59 0.79
N ASP A 269 -0.31 -0.97 1.41
CA ASP A 269 -0.11 -0.97 2.86
C ASP A 269 0.09 0.44 3.40
N GLY A 270 -0.30 0.63 4.67
CA GLY A 270 0.11 1.76 5.48
C GLY A 270 1.56 1.62 5.96
N ASP A 271 2.05 2.64 6.66
CA ASP A 271 3.42 2.68 7.20
C ASP A 271 3.36 3.00 8.69
N GLN A 272 3.48 1.96 9.52
CA GLN A 272 3.37 2.09 10.97
C GLN A 272 4.59 2.81 11.55
N ASP A 273 5.80 2.48 11.08
CA ASP A 273 7.05 3.11 11.54
C ASP A 273 7.09 4.59 11.14
N GLY A 274 6.67 4.91 9.92
CA GLY A 274 6.49 6.28 9.45
C GLY A 274 5.47 7.05 10.28
N ALA A 275 4.32 6.42 10.61
CA ALA A 275 3.31 7.03 11.46
C ALA A 275 3.83 7.27 12.90
N MET A 276 4.52 6.30 13.52
CA MET A 276 5.15 6.48 14.84
C MET A 276 6.11 7.67 14.83
N THR A 277 6.95 7.76 13.80
CA THR A 277 7.92 8.85 13.63
C THR A 277 7.21 10.20 13.42
N MET A 278 6.14 10.24 12.63
CA MET A 278 5.38 11.47 12.35
C MET A 278 4.65 12.00 13.59
N PHE A 279 4.05 11.11 14.38
CA PHE A 279 3.24 11.48 15.53
C PHE A 279 4.00 11.42 16.86
N ASN A 280 5.28 11.02 16.83
CA ASN A 280 6.14 10.85 17.99
C ASN A 280 5.49 9.97 19.08
N VAL A 281 5.03 8.79 18.68
CA VAL A 281 4.37 7.81 19.57
C VAL A 281 5.09 6.47 19.52
N SER A 282 5.03 5.70 20.61
CA SER A 282 5.49 4.32 20.65
C SER A 282 4.54 3.37 19.90
N GLU A 283 5.03 2.18 19.56
CA GLU A 283 4.22 1.12 18.93
C GLU A 283 2.94 0.82 19.70
N SER A 284 3.04 0.74 21.04
CA SER A 284 1.91 0.49 21.94
C SER A 284 0.87 1.62 22.00
N ALA A 285 1.24 2.84 21.60
CA ALA A 285 0.37 4.02 21.61
C ALA A 285 -0.14 4.37 20.20
N LEU A 286 0.35 3.67 19.16
CA LEU A 286 -0.04 3.94 17.78
C LEU A 286 -1.49 3.53 17.53
N THR A 287 -2.25 4.42 16.92
CA THR A 287 -3.64 4.19 16.52
C THR A 287 -3.75 4.02 15.01
N TYR A 288 -4.78 3.29 14.55
CA TYR A 288 -4.99 3.12 13.11
C TYR A 288 -5.39 4.44 12.44
N GLU A 289 -6.00 5.35 13.20
CA GLU A 289 -6.23 6.73 12.75
C GLU A 289 -4.90 7.43 12.42
N GLN A 290 -3.88 7.34 13.27
CA GLN A 290 -2.56 7.92 12.97
C GLN A 290 -1.92 7.29 11.73
N VAL A 291 -2.01 5.96 11.57
CA VAL A 291 -1.56 5.27 10.33
C VAL A 291 -2.29 5.82 9.11
N HIS A 292 -3.60 6.04 9.21
CA HIS A 292 -4.39 6.61 8.12
C HIS A 292 -4.03 8.05 7.79
N ARG A 293 -3.87 8.91 8.79
CA ARG A 293 -3.44 10.31 8.61
C ARG A 293 -2.05 10.38 8.00
N HIS A 294 -1.13 9.52 8.43
CA HIS A 294 0.19 9.38 7.80
C HIS A 294 0.06 8.97 6.32
N PHE A 295 -0.76 7.96 6.03
CA PHE A 295 -0.99 7.48 4.67
C PHE A 295 -1.48 8.61 3.74
N LEU A 296 -2.49 9.38 4.16
CA LEU A 296 -3.04 10.47 3.36
C LEU A 296 -2.01 11.55 3.01
N ARG A 297 -1.09 11.85 3.94
CA ARG A 297 -0.04 12.86 3.75
C ARG A 297 1.12 12.39 2.88
N THR A 298 1.33 11.07 2.76
CA THR A 298 2.59 10.50 2.24
C THR A 298 2.40 9.54 1.07
N ARG A 299 1.17 9.25 0.65
CA ARG A 299 0.87 8.29 -0.41
C ARG A 299 -0.09 8.89 -1.44
N PRO A 300 0.32 9.06 -2.71
CA PRO A 300 -0.62 9.43 -3.75
C PRO A 300 -1.55 8.26 -4.08
N LEU A 301 -2.75 8.60 -4.56
CA LEU A 301 -3.63 7.65 -5.22
C LEU A 301 -3.01 7.21 -6.56
N ARG A 302 -3.12 5.92 -6.87
CA ARG A 302 -2.58 5.31 -8.09
C ARG A 302 -3.43 5.61 -9.33
N TRP A 303 -4.72 5.83 -9.14
CA TRP A 303 -5.71 6.14 -10.19
C TRP A 303 -6.97 6.71 -9.55
N ALA A 304 -7.83 7.32 -10.37
CA ALA A 304 -9.16 7.74 -9.97
C ALA A 304 -9.98 6.55 -9.45
N PRO A 305 -10.78 6.70 -8.37
CA PRO A 305 -11.57 5.61 -7.82
C PRO A 305 -12.44 4.91 -8.89
N GLY A 306 -12.41 3.58 -8.90
CA GLY A 306 -13.12 2.75 -9.90
C GLY A 306 -12.43 2.60 -11.26
N LYS A 307 -11.30 3.28 -11.52
CA LYS A 307 -10.56 3.18 -12.81
C LYS A 307 -9.47 2.12 -12.84
N GLY A 308 -9.16 1.51 -11.70
CA GLY A 308 -8.21 0.41 -11.58
C GLY A 308 -8.44 -0.36 -10.29
N SER A 309 -7.77 -1.50 -10.14
CA SER A 309 -7.82 -2.31 -8.92
C SER A 309 -6.42 -2.73 -8.48
N SER A 310 -6.16 -2.66 -7.18
CA SER A 310 -4.94 -3.15 -6.54
C SER A 310 -5.27 -3.49 -5.11
N TYR A 311 -5.00 -4.74 -4.75
CA TYR A 311 -5.12 -5.23 -3.40
C TYR A 311 -4.53 -4.24 -2.38
N SER A 312 -5.31 -3.92 -1.35
CA SER A 312 -4.97 -2.89 -0.35
C SER A 312 -5.42 -3.31 1.04
N ASN A 313 -4.45 -3.72 1.85
CA ASN A 313 -4.64 -3.92 3.28
C ASN A 313 -4.99 -2.59 3.96
N HIS A 314 -4.45 -1.46 3.49
CA HIS A 314 -4.83 -0.14 4.00
C HIS A 314 -6.32 0.12 3.80
N GLY A 315 -6.83 -0.10 2.59
CA GLY A 315 -8.25 0.05 2.27
C GLY A 315 -9.15 -0.82 3.14
N PHE A 316 -8.75 -2.07 3.42
CA PHE A 316 -9.49 -2.94 4.33
C PHE A 316 -9.34 -2.56 5.80
N GLY A 317 -8.17 -2.12 6.24
CA GLY A 317 -7.94 -1.77 7.64
C GLY A 317 -8.73 -0.53 8.06
N LEU A 318 -9.09 0.35 7.10
CA LEU A 318 -10.02 1.47 7.33
C LEU A 318 -11.39 1.03 7.85
N TRP A 319 -11.80 -0.23 7.61
CA TRP A 319 -13.02 -0.75 8.20
C TRP A 319 -13.01 -0.76 9.73
N THR A 320 -11.83 -0.79 10.36
CA THR A 320 -11.68 -0.57 11.81
C THR A 320 -12.31 0.77 12.22
N LEU A 321 -12.00 1.84 11.47
CA LEU A 321 -12.48 3.20 11.73
C LEU A 321 -13.91 3.43 11.21
N ILE A 322 -14.26 2.84 10.06
CA ILE A 322 -15.61 2.97 9.45
C ILE A 322 -16.66 2.37 10.37
N PHE A 323 -16.38 1.22 11.00
CA PHE A 323 -17.32 0.60 11.94
C PHE A 323 -17.57 1.50 13.14
N GLU A 324 -16.51 2.08 13.72
CA GLU A 324 -16.63 3.03 14.83
C GLU A 324 -17.45 4.25 14.44
N ALA A 325 -17.11 4.89 13.32
CA ALA A 325 -17.83 6.06 12.82
C ALA A 325 -19.30 5.77 12.48
N ALA A 326 -19.59 4.62 11.87
CA ALA A 326 -20.93 4.27 11.44
C ALA A 326 -21.82 3.72 12.57
N THR A 327 -21.24 3.01 13.55
CA THR A 327 -22.00 2.25 14.55
C THR A 327 -21.86 2.75 15.98
N GLY A 328 -20.80 3.49 16.31
CA GLY A 328 -20.44 3.83 17.69
C GLY A 328 -19.77 2.69 18.47
N ASP A 329 -19.60 1.51 17.86
CA ASP A 329 -18.90 0.36 18.44
C ASP A 329 -17.64 0.04 17.63
N THR A 330 -16.63 -0.54 18.29
CA THR A 330 -15.39 -0.93 17.62
C THR A 330 -15.64 -2.07 16.65
N TYR A 331 -14.88 -2.13 15.55
CA TYR A 331 -14.92 -3.27 14.63
C TYR A 331 -14.76 -4.61 15.37
N ARG A 332 -13.82 -4.68 16.31
CA ARG A 332 -13.55 -5.88 17.10
C ARG A 332 -14.78 -6.30 17.91
N ASN A 333 -15.37 -5.39 18.66
CA ASN A 333 -16.55 -5.69 19.47
C ASN A 333 -17.72 -6.12 18.59
N TYR A 334 -17.95 -5.43 17.49
CA TYR A 334 -19.00 -5.78 16.55
C TYR A 334 -18.76 -7.19 15.98
N ALA A 335 -17.55 -7.50 15.50
CA ALA A 335 -17.19 -8.81 14.97
C ALA A 335 -17.38 -9.92 16.01
N VAL A 336 -16.87 -9.71 17.23
CA VAL A 336 -16.99 -10.67 18.34
C VAL A 336 -18.44 -10.88 18.73
N ASN A 337 -19.18 -9.80 19.00
CA ASN A 337 -20.53 -9.90 19.56
C ASN A 337 -21.56 -10.36 18.52
N LYS A 338 -21.43 -9.92 17.27
CA LYS A 338 -22.42 -10.20 16.23
C LYS A 338 -22.18 -11.52 15.51
N TYR A 339 -20.92 -11.95 15.37
CA TYR A 339 -20.57 -13.14 14.59
C TYR A 339 -19.90 -14.22 15.42
N LEU A 340 -18.84 -13.92 16.18
CA LEU A 340 -18.08 -14.98 16.85
C LEU A 340 -18.80 -15.57 18.07
N LYS A 341 -19.42 -14.76 18.92
CA LYS A 341 -20.15 -15.22 20.10
C LYS A 341 -21.33 -16.14 19.76
N PRO A 342 -22.22 -15.81 18.80
CA PRO A 342 -23.30 -16.71 18.39
C PRO A 342 -22.85 -18.06 17.81
N MET A 343 -21.58 -18.18 17.42
CA MET A 343 -20.99 -19.41 16.87
C MET A 343 -20.14 -20.18 17.89
N ASP A 344 -20.10 -19.73 19.16
CA ASP A 344 -19.19 -20.23 20.20
C ASP A 344 -17.70 -20.15 19.81
N LEU A 345 -17.36 -19.12 19.04
CA LEU A 345 -16.00 -18.84 18.54
C LEU A 345 -15.34 -17.65 19.25
N ASN A 346 -15.98 -17.07 20.26
CA ASN A 346 -15.35 -16.08 21.13
C ASN A 346 -14.29 -16.73 22.01
N GLY A 347 -13.01 -16.46 21.73
CA GLY A 347 -11.87 -17.10 22.38
C GLY A 347 -11.05 -17.95 21.40
N PRO A 348 -11.65 -18.96 20.72
CA PRO A 348 -10.99 -19.70 19.64
C PRO A 348 -10.56 -18.84 18.45
N VAL A 349 -11.35 -17.81 18.12
CA VAL A 349 -11.00 -16.80 17.12
C VAL A 349 -10.71 -15.49 17.86
N ARG A 350 -9.47 -15.02 17.79
CA ARG A 350 -9.01 -13.87 18.57
C ARG A 350 -7.95 -13.07 17.81
N PRO A 351 -7.77 -11.78 18.11
CA PRO A 351 -6.63 -11.04 17.59
C PRO A 351 -5.31 -11.65 18.08
N GLN A 352 -4.29 -11.68 17.23
CA GLN A 352 -2.94 -12.03 17.64
C GLN A 352 -2.40 -10.96 18.58
N THR A 353 -1.85 -11.39 19.72
CA THR A 353 -1.20 -10.49 20.68
C THR A 353 0.31 -10.73 20.66
N ALA A 354 1.11 -9.88 21.31
CA ALA A 354 2.55 -10.13 21.44
C ALA A 354 2.89 -11.34 22.33
N ASN A 355 1.94 -11.81 23.16
CA ASN A 355 2.15 -12.94 24.07
C ASN A 355 1.45 -14.18 23.51
N ASN A 356 2.23 -15.14 23.02
CA ASN A 356 1.69 -16.43 22.56
C ASN A 356 1.33 -17.33 23.75
N ASP A 357 0.38 -18.24 23.53
CA ASP A 357 0.06 -19.32 24.47
C ASP A 357 0.07 -20.70 23.78
N SER A 358 -0.37 -21.74 24.49
CA SER A 358 -0.38 -23.12 24.00
C SER A 358 -1.32 -23.38 22.82
N LYS A 359 -2.14 -22.40 22.42
CA LYS A 359 -3.06 -22.48 21.28
C LYS A 359 -2.49 -21.81 20.03
N ASP A 360 -1.41 -21.04 20.16
CA ASP A 360 -0.81 -20.32 19.04
C ASP A 360 0.28 -21.16 18.37
N SER A 361 0.33 -21.10 17.04
CA SER A 361 1.45 -21.64 16.26
C SER A 361 2.48 -20.54 16.02
N ILE A 362 3.76 -20.90 16.16
CA ILE A 362 4.86 -20.00 15.80
C ILE A 362 5.11 -20.13 14.30
N ALA A 363 5.02 -19.01 13.59
CA ALA A 363 5.40 -18.90 12.19
C ALA A 363 6.90 -19.17 12.02
N HIS A 364 7.31 -19.81 10.93
CA HIS A 364 8.72 -20.09 10.66
C HIS A 364 9.10 -19.67 9.24
N GLU A 365 10.33 -19.21 9.05
CA GLU A 365 10.91 -18.94 7.74
C GLU A 365 12.10 -19.87 7.45
N LEU A 366 12.36 -20.13 6.18
CA LEU A 366 13.52 -20.89 5.75
C LEU A 366 14.65 -19.93 5.35
N VAL A 367 15.67 -19.81 6.20
CA VAL A 367 16.83 -18.95 5.94
C VAL A 367 18.06 -19.82 5.73
N ASN A 368 18.61 -19.82 4.51
CA ASN A 368 19.77 -20.64 4.11
C ASN A 368 19.57 -22.14 4.45
N GLY A 369 18.38 -22.66 4.14
CA GLY A 369 18.02 -24.07 4.40
C GLY A 369 17.75 -24.40 5.87
N LYS A 370 17.77 -23.42 6.79
CA LYS A 370 17.46 -23.62 8.21
C LYS A 370 16.11 -23.00 8.55
N VAL A 371 15.25 -23.78 9.19
CA VAL A 371 13.97 -23.33 9.71
C VAL A 371 14.22 -22.44 10.92
N LYS A 372 13.71 -21.20 10.90
CA LYS A 372 13.85 -20.24 11.99
C LYS A 372 12.47 -19.72 12.39
N PRO A 373 12.17 -19.62 13.69
CA PRO A 373 10.91 -19.02 14.13
C PRO A 373 10.91 -17.51 13.82
N LEU A 374 9.79 -17.01 13.35
CA LEU A 374 9.52 -15.59 13.24
C LEU A 374 9.10 -15.03 14.60
N PRO A 375 9.45 -13.77 14.94
CA PRO A 375 8.99 -13.14 16.16
C PRO A 375 7.45 -13.08 16.22
N PHE A 376 6.89 -13.44 17.37
CA PHE A 376 5.46 -13.26 17.63
C PHE A 376 5.21 -11.79 17.98
N LYS A 377 4.39 -11.10 17.19
CA LYS A 377 4.08 -9.67 17.36
C LYS A 377 2.58 -9.45 17.44
N ASP A 378 2.18 -8.39 18.12
CA ASP A 378 0.79 -7.92 18.07
C ASP A 378 0.44 -7.53 16.61
N SER A 379 -0.77 -7.87 16.17
CA SER A 379 -1.29 -7.46 14.85
C SER A 379 -2.72 -6.93 14.93
N GLY A 380 -3.13 -6.44 16.10
CA GLY A 380 -4.44 -5.84 16.34
C GLY A 380 -4.64 -4.47 15.67
N LEU A 381 -3.57 -3.82 15.22
CA LEU A 381 -3.65 -2.52 14.57
C LEU A 381 -4.19 -2.66 13.14
N GLY A 382 -5.39 -2.12 12.88
CA GLY A 382 -6.05 -2.30 11.58
C GLY A 382 -6.70 -3.67 11.41
N LEU A 383 -7.16 -4.28 12.50
CA LEU A 383 -7.69 -5.65 12.63
C LEU A 383 -8.71 -6.10 11.56
N ALA A 384 -9.36 -5.15 10.87
CA ALA A 384 -10.25 -5.47 9.75
C ALA A 384 -9.51 -5.97 8.48
N ALA A 385 -8.22 -5.64 8.30
CA ALA A 385 -7.41 -6.15 7.20
C ALA A 385 -6.81 -7.54 7.46
N GLY A 386 -6.72 -7.94 8.73
CA GLY A 386 -6.02 -9.15 9.16
C GLY A 386 -5.63 -9.07 10.63
N GLY A 387 -4.89 -10.08 11.11
CA GLY A 387 -4.44 -10.14 12.50
C GLY A 387 -5.31 -10.97 13.45
N TRP A 388 -6.24 -11.75 12.90
CA TRP A 388 -6.97 -12.78 13.64
C TRP A 388 -6.21 -14.11 13.59
N THR A 389 -6.16 -14.81 14.72
CA THR A 389 -5.74 -16.20 14.82
C THR A 389 -6.96 -17.10 15.04
N ALA A 390 -6.92 -18.27 14.42
CA ALA A 390 -7.98 -19.27 14.50
C ALA A 390 -7.42 -20.66 14.19
N SER A 391 -8.07 -21.70 14.72
CA SER A 391 -7.83 -23.08 14.26
C SER A 391 -8.55 -23.36 12.94
N ALA A 392 -8.06 -24.34 12.17
CA ALA A 392 -8.75 -24.82 10.97
C ALA A 392 -10.21 -25.24 11.26
N THR A 393 -10.44 -25.89 12.41
CA THR A 393 -11.79 -26.24 12.87
C THR A 393 -12.69 -25.01 13.08
N SER A 394 -12.13 -23.91 13.62
CA SER A 394 -12.89 -22.68 13.80
C SER A 394 -13.26 -22.05 12.45
N LEU A 395 -12.35 -22.08 11.47
CA LEU A 395 -12.63 -21.62 10.11
C LEU A 395 -13.72 -22.45 9.42
N VAL A 396 -13.71 -23.79 9.57
CA VAL A 396 -14.79 -24.65 9.04
C VAL A 396 -16.14 -24.32 9.67
N LYS A 397 -16.19 -24.08 10.99
CA LYS A 397 -17.43 -23.64 11.65
C LYS A 397 -17.94 -22.29 11.13
N ILE A 398 -17.03 -21.35 10.83
CA ILE A 398 -17.41 -20.06 10.22
C ILE A 398 -18.00 -20.32 8.84
N MET A 399 -17.33 -21.13 8.01
CA MET A 399 -17.80 -21.45 6.65
C MET A 399 -19.19 -22.08 6.66
N ASP A 400 -19.40 -23.13 7.47
CA ASP A 400 -20.70 -23.79 7.64
C ASP A 400 -21.81 -22.79 8.00
N LYS A 401 -21.53 -21.88 8.94
CA LYS A 401 -22.50 -20.85 9.34
C LYS A 401 -22.74 -19.79 8.26
N LEU A 402 -21.74 -19.47 7.45
CA LEU A 402 -21.89 -18.53 6.35
C LEU A 402 -22.70 -19.13 5.21
N ASP A 403 -22.39 -20.37 4.81
CA ASP A 403 -23.11 -21.09 3.76
C ASP A 403 -24.60 -21.28 4.11
N GLY A 404 -24.89 -21.60 5.37
CA GLY A 404 -26.28 -21.70 5.85
C GLY A 404 -27.02 -20.37 6.03
N ALA A 405 -26.31 -19.23 6.10
CA ALA A 405 -26.90 -17.93 6.41
C ALA A 405 -27.03 -16.97 5.21
N TYR A 406 -26.26 -17.21 4.15
CA TYR A 406 -26.17 -16.33 2.99
C TYR A 406 -26.24 -17.12 1.70
N THR A 407 -26.82 -16.51 0.67
CA THR A 407 -26.82 -17.11 -0.67
C THR A 407 -25.41 -17.11 -1.29
N GLU A 408 -25.15 -18.01 -2.25
CA GLU A 408 -23.89 -18.01 -3.04
C GLU A 408 -23.57 -16.60 -3.56
N LYS A 409 -24.58 -15.91 -4.11
CA LYS A 409 -24.42 -14.55 -4.62
C LYS A 409 -23.99 -13.57 -3.52
N GLU A 410 -24.57 -13.64 -2.34
CA GLU A 410 -24.20 -12.74 -1.24
C GLU A 410 -22.78 -13.01 -0.74
N LEU A 411 -22.36 -14.28 -0.68
CA LEU A 411 -20.99 -14.64 -0.32
C LEU A 411 -19.99 -14.14 -1.37
N MET A 412 -20.34 -14.21 -2.66
CA MET A 412 -19.55 -13.58 -3.73
C MET A 412 -19.47 -12.07 -3.57
N ASP A 413 -20.59 -11.41 -3.27
CA ASP A 413 -20.64 -9.96 -3.02
C ASP A 413 -19.81 -9.57 -1.76
N MET A 414 -19.48 -10.53 -0.87
CA MET A 414 -18.58 -10.35 0.27
C MET A 414 -17.10 -10.64 -0.04
N GLY A 415 -16.77 -10.97 -1.29
CA GLY A 415 -15.37 -11.17 -1.73
C GLY A 415 -14.90 -12.63 -1.75
N TRP A 416 -15.78 -13.61 -1.59
CA TRP A 416 -15.41 -15.01 -1.82
C TRP A 416 -15.10 -15.25 -3.31
N GLY A 417 -13.95 -15.86 -3.59
CA GLY A 417 -13.55 -16.22 -4.95
C GLY A 417 -14.43 -17.34 -5.48
N ARG A 418 -14.89 -17.22 -6.73
CA ARG A 418 -15.70 -18.24 -7.39
C ARG A 418 -14.90 -18.93 -8.48
N GLU A 419 -14.94 -20.25 -8.47
CA GLU A 419 -14.45 -21.08 -9.56
C GLU A 419 -15.59 -21.76 -10.31
N THR A 420 -15.25 -22.54 -11.33
CA THR A 420 -16.23 -23.31 -12.12
C THR A 420 -17.20 -24.10 -11.22
N ARG A 421 -18.48 -24.16 -11.64
CA ARG A 421 -19.55 -24.93 -10.98
C ARG A 421 -19.98 -24.43 -9.57
N GLY A 422 -19.62 -23.22 -9.17
CA GLY A 422 -20.15 -22.59 -7.95
C GLY A 422 -19.36 -22.87 -6.66
N LYS A 423 -18.16 -23.45 -6.78
CA LYS A 423 -17.20 -23.59 -5.66
C LYS A 423 -16.76 -22.20 -5.19
N LEU A 424 -16.82 -21.96 -3.88
CA LEU A 424 -16.36 -20.71 -3.27
C LEU A 424 -15.06 -20.96 -2.49
N HIS A 425 -14.07 -20.08 -2.62
CA HIS A 425 -12.79 -20.23 -1.93
C HIS A 425 -12.24 -18.91 -1.42
N HIS A 426 -11.26 -18.99 -0.53
CA HIS A 426 -10.34 -17.91 -0.22
C HIS A 426 -8.96 -18.50 0.08
N ASN A 427 -7.92 -17.72 -0.20
CA ASN A 427 -6.56 -18.14 0.06
C ASN A 427 -5.73 -16.95 0.58
N GLY A 428 -4.54 -17.24 1.08
CA GLY A 428 -3.60 -16.20 1.48
C GLY A 428 -2.29 -16.78 1.97
N LEU A 429 -1.22 -16.01 1.78
CA LEU A 429 0.05 -16.29 2.43
C LEU A 429 -0.04 -15.83 3.88
N THR A 430 0.43 -16.67 4.80
CA THR A 430 0.54 -16.38 6.22
C THR A 430 2.01 -16.16 6.58
N GLY A 431 2.28 -15.66 7.79
CA GLY A 431 3.65 -15.63 8.30
C GLY A 431 4.25 -17.04 8.25
N GLY A 432 5.22 -17.27 7.36
CA GLY A 432 5.90 -18.55 7.24
C GLY A 432 5.12 -19.66 6.53
N GLY A 433 4.07 -19.36 5.77
CA GLY A 433 3.27 -20.39 5.11
C GLY A 433 2.14 -19.89 4.24
N ALA A 434 1.14 -20.74 4.03
CA ALA A 434 -0.08 -20.41 3.32
C ALA A 434 -1.31 -21.04 3.99
N ALA A 435 -2.47 -20.44 3.70
CA ALA A 435 -3.77 -20.94 4.08
C ALA A 435 -4.71 -20.99 2.87
N TYR A 436 -5.58 -21.99 2.87
CA TYR A 436 -6.62 -22.19 1.86
C TYR A 436 -7.91 -22.64 2.53
N VAL A 437 -9.02 -22.03 2.13
CA VAL A 437 -10.37 -22.43 2.54
C VAL A 437 -11.26 -22.58 1.32
N VAL A 438 -12.15 -23.56 1.36
CA VAL A 438 -13.09 -23.83 0.26
C VAL A 438 -14.43 -24.34 0.79
N MET A 439 -15.50 -23.83 0.22
CA MET A 439 -16.88 -24.27 0.41
C MET A 439 -17.38 -24.88 -0.89
N TYR A 440 -17.97 -26.07 -0.77
CA TYR A 440 -18.76 -26.73 -1.80
C TYR A 440 -20.24 -26.66 -1.38
N PRO A 441 -21.00 -25.63 -1.83
CA PRO A 441 -22.37 -25.42 -1.38
C PRO A 441 -23.31 -26.57 -1.75
N ALA A 442 -24.48 -26.61 -1.13
CA ALA A 442 -25.54 -27.57 -1.43
C ALA A 442 -25.82 -27.68 -2.94
N GLY A 443 -25.82 -28.91 -3.46
CA GLY A 443 -26.02 -29.22 -4.87
C GLY A 443 -24.76 -29.19 -5.73
N TYR A 444 -23.59 -28.88 -5.17
CA TYR A 444 -22.34 -28.89 -5.92
C TYR A 444 -21.97 -30.31 -6.39
N LYS A 445 -21.69 -30.44 -7.69
CA LYS A 445 -21.14 -31.66 -8.31
C LYS A 445 -19.73 -31.43 -8.86
N SER A 446 -18.82 -32.35 -8.57
CA SER A 446 -17.49 -32.37 -9.18
C SER A 446 -17.54 -32.68 -10.68
N VAL A 447 -16.41 -32.56 -11.38
CA VAL A 447 -16.30 -32.86 -12.83
C VAL A 447 -16.67 -34.32 -13.11
N ASP A 448 -16.33 -35.24 -12.21
CA ASP A 448 -16.64 -36.67 -12.32
C ASP A 448 -18.07 -37.03 -11.84
N GLY A 449 -18.89 -36.02 -11.50
CA GLY A 449 -20.26 -36.20 -11.05
C GLY A 449 -20.42 -36.57 -9.56
N SER A 450 -19.33 -36.67 -8.80
CA SER A 450 -19.39 -36.89 -7.35
C SER A 450 -20.14 -35.76 -6.66
N ASP A 451 -21.00 -36.13 -5.72
CA ASP A 451 -21.70 -35.18 -4.86
C ASP A 451 -20.74 -34.68 -3.77
N LEU A 452 -20.41 -33.38 -3.82
CA LEU A 452 -19.59 -32.73 -2.80
C LEU A 452 -20.39 -31.68 -2.02
N SER A 453 -21.73 -31.77 -2.05
CA SER A 453 -22.60 -30.87 -1.29
C SER A 453 -22.19 -30.83 0.18
N ASP A 454 -22.15 -29.62 0.74
CA ASP A 454 -21.87 -29.33 2.16
C ASP A 454 -20.49 -29.81 2.63
N VAL A 455 -19.56 -30.06 1.70
CA VAL A 455 -18.16 -30.31 2.04
C VAL A 455 -17.46 -28.96 2.20
N HIS A 456 -16.83 -28.73 3.35
CA HIS A 456 -16.06 -27.52 3.62
C HIS A 456 -14.69 -27.88 4.16
N ILE A 457 -13.65 -27.23 3.65
CA ILE A 457 -12.26 -27.59 3.96
C ILE A 457 -11.47 -26.33 4.29
N ALA A 458 -10.75 -26.38 5.41
CA ALA A 458 -9.77 -25.36 5.78
C ALA A 458 -8.40 -26.02 6.01
N ILE A 459 -7.36 -25.47 5.40
CA ILE A 459 -5.98 -25.96 5.49
C ILE A 459 -5.06 -24.78 5.75
N ALA A 460 -4.12 -24.93 6.67
CA ALA A 460 -3.02 -24.00 6.89
C ALA A 460 -1.72 -24.78 7.10
N ALA A 461 -0.64 -24.36 6.45
CA ALA A 461 0.64 -25.06 6.51
C ALA A 461 1.84 -24.10 6.44
N ASN A 462 2.90 -24.41 7.21
CA ASN A 462 4.13 -23.61 7.32
C ASN A 462 5.20 -23.92 6.26
N ILE A 463 4.82 -24.49 5.11
CA ILE A 463 5.77 -24.99 4.10
C ILE A 463 5.50 -24.49 2.68
N ALA A 464 4.38 -23.81 2.45
CA ALA A 464 3.97 -23.41 1.12
C ALA A 464 4.32 -21.93 0.88
N THR A 465 5.02 -21.66 -0.22
CA THR A 465 5.31 -20.30 -0.71
C THR A 465 4.21 -19.75 -1.63
N ASP A 466 3.25 -20.61 -1.98
CA ASP A 466 2.03 -20.32 -2.73
C ASP A 466 0.87 -21.14 -2.14
N THR A 467 -0.31 -21.07 -2.75
CA THR A 467 -1.52 -21.76 -2.27
C THR A 467 -1.85 -23.02 -3.08
N GLN A 468 -1.13 -23.29 -4.18
CA GLN A 468 -1.51 -24.29 -5.18
C GLN A 468 -1.47 -25.71 -4.61
N ALA A 469 -0.46 -26.01 -3.79
CA ALA A 469 -0.37 -27.31 -3.13
C ALA A 469 -1.54 -27.56 -2.17
N LEU A 470 -2.01 -26.50 -1.47
CA LEU A 470 -3.13 -26.59 -0.54
C LEU A 470 -4.47 -26.74 -1.29
N GLU A 471 -4.62 -26.05 -2.42
CA GLU A 471 -5.78 -26.19 -3.32
C GLU A 471 -5.91 -27.62 -3.85
N ASN A 472 -4.79 -28.22 -4.26
CA ASN A 472 -4.74 -29.60 -4.74
C ASN A 472 -5.09 -30.59 -3.62
N LEU A 473 -4.52 -30.40 -2.42
CA LEU A 473 -4.83 -31.23 -1.27
C LEU A 473 -6.31 -31.12 -0.87
N ALA A 474 -6.87 -29.92 -0.83
CA ALA A 474 -8.29 -29.72 -0.52
C ALA A 474 -9.19 -30.43 -1.53
N SER A 475 -8.85 -30.37 -2.82
CA SER A 475 -9.60 -31.07 -3.87
C SER A 475 -9.55 -32.60 -3.70
N GLN A 476 -8.39 -33.15 -3.33
CA GLN A 476 -8.25 -34.58 -3.04
C GLN A 476 -9.05 -35.02 -1.81
N ILE A 477 -9.01 -34.22 -0.73
CA ILE A 477 -9.81 -34.46 0.47
C ILE A 477 -11.30 -34.46 0.12
N ALA A 478 -11.77 -33.46 -0.63
CA ALA A 478 -13.18 -33.34 -0.99
C ALA A 478 -13.70 -34.58 -1.75
N LEU A 479 -12.93 -35.07 -2.73
CA LEU A 479 -13.27 -36.27 -3.51
C LEU A 479 -13.20 -37.58 -2.70
N ALA A 480 -12.46 -37.60 -1.59
CA ALA A 480 -12.34 -38.77 -0.72
C ALA A 480 -13.52 -38.88 0.27
N VAL A 481 -14.07 -37.76 0.74
CA VAL A 481 -15.17 -37.72 1.73
C VAL A 481 -16.37 -38.60 1.34
N PRO A 482 -17.01 -38.45 0.15
CA PRO A 482 -18.18 -39.27 -0.19
C PRO A 482 -17.85 -40.75 -0.38
N LYS A 483 -16.58 -41.08 -0.67
CA LYS A 483 -16.11 -42.47 -0.81
C LYS A 483 -15.84 -43.15 0.53
N ALA A 484 -15.57 -42.35 1.56
CA ALA A 484 -15.12 -42.86 2.85
C ALA A 484 -16.25 -43.52 3.68
N SER A 485 -17.52 -43.36 3.29
CA SER A 485 -18.69 -43.88 4.03
C SER A 485 -18.67 -43.52 5.53
N ILE A 486 -18.14 -42.33 5.84
CA ILE A 486 -17.98 -41.82 7.19
C ILE A 486 -19.29 -41.16 7.63
N SER A 487 -19.78 -41.48 8.82
CA SER A 487 -20.94 -40.80 9.41
C SER A 487 -20.65 -39.30 9.58
N GLY A 488 -21.62 -38.43 9.28
CA GLY A 488 -21.44 -36.97 9.38
C GLY A 488 -21.02 -36.47 10.77
N ASN A 489 -21.21 -37.26 11.83
CA ASN A 489 -20.76 -36.96 13.18
C ASN A 489 -19.42 -37.59 13.56
N TYR A 490 -18.67 -38.20 12.64
CA TYR A 490 -17.42 -38.89 12.96
C TYR A 490 -16.24 -37.93 13.18
N ASP A 491 -15.63 -38.00 14.36
CA ASP A 491 -14.39 -37.28 14.68
C ASP A 491 -13.19 -38.10 14.23
N ILE A 492 -12.55 -37.68 13.14
CA ILE A 492 -11.37 -38.36 12.59
C ILE A 492 -10.19 -38.40 13.58
N TRP A 493 -10.11 -37.46 14.53
CA TRP A 493 -9.03 -37.39 15.50
C TRP A 493 -9.28 -38.25 16.72
N LYS A 494 -10.55 -38.52 17.04
CA LYS A 494 -10.94 -39.44 18.12
C LYS A 494 -11.25 -40.85 17.61
N GLY A 495 -11.28 -41.05 16.29
CA GLY A 495 -11.61 -42.31 15.65
C GLY A 495 -13.02 -42.81 15.97
N LYS A 496 -13.97 -41.91 16.28
CA LYS A 496 -15.33 -42.28 16.69
C LYS A 496 -16.37 -41.18 16.42
N PRO A 497 -17.67 -41.53 16.31
CA PRO A 497 -18.76 -40.55 16.32
C PRO A 497 -18.74 -39.63 17.54
N ILE A 498 -19.07 -38.35 17.33
CA ILE A 498 -19.39 -37.35 18.36
C ILE A 498 -20.90 -37.46 18.61
N ASN A 499 -21.27 -37.64 19.87
CA ASN A 499 -22.66 -37.68 20.33
C ASN A 499 -23.26 -36.28 20.42
#